data_AF-A0A538BTL7-F1
#
_entry.id   AF-A0A538BTL7-F1
#
_cell.length_a   1.000
_cell.length_b   1.000
_cell.length_c   1.000
_cell.angle_alpha   90.00
_cell.angle_beta   90.00
_cell.angle_gamma   90.00
#
_symmetry.space_group_name_H-M   'P 1'
#
loop_
_entity.id
_entity.type
_entity.pdbx_description
1 polymer ?
#
loop_
_entity_poly.entity_id
_entity_poly.type
_entity_poly.pdbx_seq_one_letter_code
_entity_poly.pdbx_strand_id
1 'polypeptide(L)'
;MESGGRTGGDGQTRELRLAIVCYGGSSLAVYMHGVTKELNRLVKGSALADPKQGTPSERVYADLLTQLAGRHEGVRTRVVVDVIAGTSAGGINGICLAKALAHNRSQDELRNLWFDHGDIDGLLNTPGWVKGRFPKFAWVAVNALKREPLKGQVMAQWVYDAFRNMDGQQPAPESLTSLMPERHKLELFVTVTDFFGYGRQVPFTDPNPIVDTRHRHVLAFRYGTDDGEDDFGEDSNGALTFAARTTSCIPGVFPP
;
A
#
# COMPACT_ATOMS: atom_id res chain seq x y z
N MET A 1 -11.83 -27.93 47.84
CA MET A 1 -12.25 -28.62 46.60
C MET A 1 -13.17 -27.64 45.88
N GLU A 2 -12.82 -26.95 44.82
CA GLU A 2 -11.66 -26.92 43.92
C GLU A 2 -11.35 -25.46 43.62
N SER A 3 -10.12 -25.03 43.90
CA SER A 3 -9.56 -23.76 43.47
C SER A 3 -9.06 -23.92 42.03
N GLY A 4 -9.86 -23.48 41.05
CA GLY A 4 -9.45 -23.39 39.65
C GLY A 4 -8.45 -22.27 39.46
N GLY A 5 -7.17 -22.63 39.32
CA GLY A 5 -6.05 -21.71 39.21
C GLY A 5 -6.13 -20.80 37.99
N ARG A 6 -5.83 -19.52 38.21
CA ARG A 6 -5.42 -18.57 37.18
C ARG A 6 -4.18 -19.13 36.48
N THR A 7 -4.34 -19.56 35.24
CA THR A 7 -3.22 -19.76 34.32
C THR A 7 -2.63 -18.38 34.01
N GLY A 8 -1.36 -18.19 34.38
CA GLY A 8 -0.68 -16.90 34.29
C GLY A 8 -0.38 -16.45 32.86
N GLY A 9 -0.28 -15.14 32.66
CA GLY A 9 0.54 -14.56 31.59
C GLY A 9 -0.03 -13.41 30.78
N ASP A 10 -1.34 -13.17 30.73
CA ASP A 10 -1.86 -12.09 29.88
C ASP A 10 -1.80 -10.74 30.59
N GLY A 11 -0.65 -10.06 30.44
CA GLY A 11 -0.57 -8.63 30.70
C GLY A 11 -1.62 -7.90 29.87
N GLN A 12 -2.24 -6.87 30.45
CA GLN A 12 -3.20 -6.03 29.75
C GLN A 12 -2.59 -5.53 28.42
N THR A 13 -3.32 -5.69 27.32
CA THR A 13 -2.91 -5.18 26.01
C THR A 13 -3.81 -4.01 25.63
N ARG A 14 -3.20 -2.89 25.22
CA ARG A 14 -3.88 -1.75 24.60
C ARG A 14 -3.56 -1.70 23.11
N GLU A 15 -4.54 -1.35 22.30
CA GLU A 15 -4.34 -1.18 20.85
C GLU A 15 -4.15 0.30 20.49
N LEU A 16 -3.11 0.58 19.71
CA LEU A 16 -2.91 1.85 19.02
C LEU A 16 -3.27 1.65 17.55
N ARG A 17 -4.44 2.14 17.15
CA ARG A 17 -4.97 2.01 15.79
C ARG A 17 -4.65 3.24 14.96
N LEU A 18 -4.08 3.03 13.78
CA LEU A 18 -3.59 4.08 12.89
C LEU A 18 -4.31 4.01 11.56
N ALA A 19 -4.94 5.13 11.18
CA ALA A 19 -5.40 5.37 9.81
C ALA A 19 -4.33 6.15 9.06
N ILE A 20 -3.91 5.66 7.90
CA ILE A 20 -2.79 6.21 7.11
C ILE A 20 -3.32 6.79 5.81
N VAL A 21 -2.89 8.01 5.48
CA VAL A 21 -3.15 8.62 4.17
C VAL A 21 -1.83 8.84 3.42
N CYS A 22 -1.65 8.11 2.33
CA CYS A 22 -0.51 8.21 1.43
C CYS A 22 -0.82 9.22 0.31
N TYR A 23 -0.44 10.48 0.54
CA TYR A 23 -0.56 11.55 -0.46
C TYR A 23 0.49 11.40 -1.54
N GLY A 24 0.06 11.21 -2.79
CA GLY A 24 0.96 11.00 -3.91
C GLY A 24 1.80 12.20 -4.33
N GLY A 25 2.81 11.92 -5.15
CA GLY A 25 3.73 12.87 -5.75
C GLY A 25 4.97 12.13 -6.25
N SER A 26 5.44 12.41 -7.47
CA SER A 26 6.54 11.65 -8.10
C SER A 26 7.85 11.72 -7.31
N SER A 27 8.22 12.91 -6.82
CA SER A 27 9.42 13.12 -6.00
C SER A 27 9.34 12.50 -4.60
N LEU A 28 8.13 12.18 -4.13
CA LEU A 28 7.88 11.64 -2.79
C LEU A 28 7.68 10.12 -2.78
N ALA A 29 7.62 9.46 -3.93
CA ALA A 29 7.36 8.02 -4.07
C ALA A 29 8.32 7.17 -3.21
N VAL A 30 9.62 7.46 -3.30
CA VAL A 30 10.68 6.73 -2.56
C VAL A 30 10.66 7.07 -1.07
N TYR A 31 10.39 8.33 -0.71
CA TYR A 31 10.27 8.74 0.68
C TYR A 31 9.08 8.07 1.37
N MET A 32 7.91 8.08 0.72
CA MET A 32 6.71 7.39 1.21
C MET A 32 6.96 5.90 1.41
N HIS A 33 7.67 5.25 0.48
CA HIS A 33 8.04 3.85 0.63
C HIS A 33 8.87 3.60 1.91
N GLY A 34 9.82 4.49 2.22
CA GLY A 34 10.55 4.43 3.48
C GLY A 34 9.63 4.52 4.69
N VAL A 35 8.67 5.44 4.69
CA VAL A 35 7.70 5.63 5.79
C VAL A 35 6.80 4.40 5.95
N THR A 36 6.22 3.87 4.86
CA THR A 36 5.35 2.68 4.95
C THR A 36 6.12 1.45 5.41
N LYS A 37 7.41 1.34 5.07
CA LYS A 37 8.27 0.26 5.55
C LYS A 37 8.54 0.35 7.05
N GLU A 38 8.78 1.54 7.59
CA GLU A 38 8.94 1.76 9.02
C GLU A 38 7.64 1.52 9.79
N LEU A 39 6.48 1.93 9.25
CA LEU A 39 5.17 1.61 9.82
C LEU A 39 4.94 0.10 9.87
N ASN A 40 5.25 -0.63 8.81
CA ASN A 40 5.15 -2.09 8.78
C ASN A 40 6.06 -2.74 9.84
N ARG A 41 7.31 -2.26 9.97
CA ARG A 41 8.26 -2.72 10.99
C ARG A 41 7.79 -2.43 12.41
N LEU A 42 7.16 -1.29 12.65
CA LEU A 42 6.54 -0.94 13.93
C LEU A 42 5.37 -1.88 14.25
N VAL A 43 4.44 -2.06 13.32
CA VAL A 43 3.30 -2.99 13.48
C VAL A 43 3.81 -4.39 13.78
N LYS A 44 4.76 -4.90 12.99
CA LYS A 44 5.37 -6.21 13.18
C LYS A 44 6.12 -6.32 14.50
N GLY A 45 6.95 -5.35 14.85
CA GLY A 45 7.66 -5.30 16.13
C GLY A 45 6.71 -5.36 17.34
N SER A 46 5.52 -4.76 17.21
CA SER A 46 4.46 -4.85 18.24
C SER A 46 3.75 -6.21 18.30
N ALA A 47 3.79 -6.99 17.21
CA ALA A 47 3.11 -8.28 17.05
C ALA A 47 3.98 -9.48 17.47
N LEU A 48 5.31 -9.36 17.33
CA LEU A 48 6.24 -10.47 17.60
C LEU A 48 6.07 -11.01 19.03
N ALA A 49 6.07 -12.34 19.15
CA ALA A 49 6.12 -13.01 20.44
C ALA A 49 7.54 -12.98 21.04
N ASP A 50 8.55 -13.18 20.19
CA ASP A 50 9.97 -13.02 20.51
C ASP A 50 10.59 -11.96 19.59
N PRO A 51 11.03 -10.80 20.12
CA PRO A 51 11.70 -9.77 19.33
C PRO A 51 12.90 -10.28 18.52
N LYS A 52 13.61 -11.33 18.98
CA LYS A 52 14.79 -11.86 18.29
C LYS A 52 14.49 -12.40 16.89
N GLN A 53 13.23 -12.77 16.63
CA GLN A 53 12.76 -13.26 15.33
C GLN A 53 12.55 -12.13 14.31
N GLY A 54 12.52 -10.87 14.76
CA GLY A 54 12.40 -9.70 13.90
C GLY A 54 13.73 -9.24 13.30
N THR A 55 13.64 -8.42 12.26
CA THR A 55 14.78 -7.69 11.69
C THR A 55 15.39 -6.69 12.70
N PRO A 56 16.61 -6.17 12.49
CA PRO A 56 17.20 -5.19 13.40
C PRO A 56 16.29 -3.98 13.71
N SER A 57 15.59 -3.44 12.70
CA SER A 57 14.65 -2.33 12.89
C SER A 57 13.39 -2.74 13.66
N GLU A 58 12.84 -3.93 13.38
CA GLU A 58 11.68 -4.46 14.14
C GLU A 58 12.02 -4.65 15.62
N ARG A 59 13.25 -5.10 15.93
CA ARG A 59 13.76 -5.21 17.30
C ARG A 59 13.82 -3.88 18.02
N VAL A 60 14.28 -2.83 17.34
CA VAL A 60 14.30 -1.48 17.92
C VAL A 60 12.88 -1.04 18.31
N TYR A 61 11.87 -1.25 17.44
CA TYR A 61 10.49 -0.94 17.78
C TYR A 61 9.95 -1.82 18.92
N ALA A 62 10.23 -3.12 18.91
CA ALA A 62 9.82 -4.03 19.98
C ALA A 62 10.43 -3.62 21.34
N ASP A 63 11.69 -3.21 21.38
CA ASP A 63 12.38 -2.73 22.58
C ASP A 63 11.76 -1.42 23.09
N LEU A 64 11.45 -0.47 22.19
CA LEU A 64 10.79 0.79 22.55
C LEU A 64 9.38 0.54 23.13
N LEU A 65 8.61 -0.37 22.53
CA LEU A 65 7.29 -0.74 23.02
C LEU A 65 7.35 -1.47 24.37
N THR A 66 8.39 -2.27 24.60
CA THR A 66 8.66 -2.93 25.89
C THR A 66 8.99 -1.90 26.97
N GLN A 67 9.85 -0.93 26.66
CA GLN A 67 10.13 0.19 27.57
C GLN A 67 8.87 1.01 27.88
N LEU A 68 8.03 1.23 26.87
CA LEU A 68 6.75 1.93 27.03
C LEU A 68 5.81 1.15 27.96
N ALA A 69 5.71 -0.16 27.81
CA ALA A 69 4.93 -1.02 28.71
C ALA A 69 5.45 -0.94 30.15
N GLY A 70 6.77 -0.93 30.36
CA GLY A 70 7.37 -0.76 31.69
C GLY A 70 7.03 0.57 32.38
N ARG A 71 6.75 1.62 31.59
CA ARG A 71 6.27 2.92 32.11
C ARG A 71 4.77 2.97 32.37
N HIS A 72 4.01 2.00 31.87
CA HIS A 72 2.56 1.91 31.97
C HIS A 72 2.13 0.59 32.62
N GLU A 73 2.68 0.28 33.80
CA GLU A 73 2.26 -0.87 34.63
C GLU A 73 2.27 -2.23 33.91
N GLY A 74 3.13 -2.39 32.90
CA GLY A 74 3.23 -3.61 32.11
C GLY A 74 2.17 -3.74 31.01
N VAL A 75 1.39 -2.69 30.73
CA VAL A 75 0.39 -2.69 29.64
C VAL A 75 1.10 -2.69 28.28
N ARG A 76 1.03 -3.83 27.58
CA ARG A 76 1.61 -3.98 26.24
C ARG A 76 0.85 -3.12 25.23
N THR A 77 1.55 -2.45 24.34
CA THR A 77 0.94 -1.71 23.23
C THR A 77 1.02 -2.54 21.95
N ARG A 78 -0.13 -2.91 21.38
CA ARG A 78 -0.25 -3.50 20.04
C ARG A 78 -0.53 -2.39 19.04
N VAL A 79 0.31 -2.21 18.04
CA VAL A 79 0.10 -1.22 16.98
C VAL A 79 -0.60 -1.89 15.81
N VAL A 80 -1.65 -1.27 15.30
CA VAL A 80 -2.45 -1.79 14.19
C VAL A 80 -2.65 -0.68 13.17
N VAL A 81 -2.42 -0.97 11.90
CA VAL A 81 -2.81 -0.12 10.78
C VAL A 81 -3.99 -0.83 10.11
N ASP A 82 -5.17 -0.24 10.19
CA ASP A 82 -6.44 -0.86 9.77
C ASP A 82 -7.12 -0.10 8.65
N VAL A 83 -6.77 1.16 8.42
CA VAL A 83 -7.30 1.97 7.31
C VAL A 83 -6.15 2.62 6.56
N ILE A 84 -6.11 2.43 5.26
CA ILE A 84 -5.14 3.05 4.37
C ILE A 84 -5.89 3.76 3.24
N ALA A 85 -5.56 5.01 2.97
CA ALA A 85 -6.04 5.73 1.79
C ALA A 85 -4.85 6.19 0.94
N GLY A 86 -4.94 6.05 -0.38
CA GLY A 86 -3.86 6.39 -1.29
C GLY A 86 -4.33 7.08 -2.58
N THR A 87 -3.47 7.96 -3.09
CA THR A 87 -3.63 8.62 -4.39
C THR A 87 -2.30 8.65 -5.13
N SER A 88 -2.29 8.48 -6.45
CA SER A 88 -1.08 8.52 -7.28
C SER A 88 0.02 7.57 -6.78
N ALA A 89 1.28 8.00 -6.72
CA ALA A 89 2.35 7.18 -6.17
C ALA A 89 2.10 6.71 -4.72
N GLY A 90 1.25 7.43 -3.97
CA GLY A 90 0.81 7.03 -2.64
C GLY A 90 -0.17 5.85 -2.67
N GLY A 91 -0.94 5.68 -3.75
CA GLY A 91 -1.80 4.50 -3.96
C GLY A 91 -0.98 3.21 -4.10
N ILE A 92 0.12 3.24 -4.85
CA ILE A 92 1.05 2.09 -4.99
C ILE A 92 1.64 1.71 -3.63
N ASN A 93 2.14 2.69 -2.88
CA ASN A 93 2.70 2.45 -1.55
C ASN A 93 1.64 1.96 -0.55
N GLY A 94 0.41 2.48 -0.63
CA GLY A 94 -0.72 2.04 0.18
C GLY A 94 -1.09 0.58 -0.09
N ILE A 95 -1.13 0.18 -1.37
CA ILE A 95 -1.35 -1.22 -1.78
C ILE A 95 -0.25 -2.14 -1.23
N CYS A 96 1.03 -1.78 -1.42
CA CYS A 96 2.14 -2.57 -0.91
C CYS A 96 2.13 -2.70 0.61
N LEU A 97 1.81 -1.61 1.33
CA LEU A 97 1.68 -1.65 2.78
C LEU A 97 0.54 -2.57 3.20
N ALA A 98 -0.63 -2.43 2.59
CA ALA A 98 -1.79 -3.25 2.92
C ALA A 98 -1.52 -4.75 2.68
N LYS A 99 -0.93 -5.10 1.53
CA LYS A 99 -0.54 -6.48 1.21
C LYS A 99 0.50 -7.03 2.20
N ALA A 100 1.46 -6.20 2.60
CA ALA A 100 2.46 -6.58 3.61
C ALA A 100 1.83 -6.82 4.99
N LEU A 101 0.86 -6.00 5.40
CA LEU A 101 0.14 -6.14 6.66
C LEU A 101 -0.76 -7.38 6.66
N ALA A 102 -1.49 -7.62 5.57
CA ALA A 102 -2.40 -8.76 5.43
C ALA A 102 -1.68 -10.11 5.54
N HIS A 103 -0.47 -10.24 4.99
CA HIS A 103 0.24 -11.53 4.86
C HIS A 103 1.63 -11.59 5.51
N ASN A 104 1.97 -10.63 6.38
CA ASN A 104 3.30 -10.48 7.00
C ASN A 104 4.44 -10.62 5.96
N ARG A 105 4.37 -9.85 4.88
CA ARG A 105 5.36 -9.88 3.78
C ARG A 105 6.31 -8.68 3.86
N SER A 106 7.48 -8.80 3.22
CA SER A 106 8.37 -7.67 3.04
C SER A 106 7.86 -6.77 1.92
N GLN A 107 8.05 -5.45 2.06
CA GLN A 107 7.83 -4.50 0.98
C GLN A 107 9.06 -4.37 0.06
N ASP A 108 10.09 -5.20 0.24
CA ASP A 108 11.36 -5.09 -0.49
C ASP A 108 11.24 -5.24 -2.00
N GLU A 109 10.23 -5.93 -2.53
CA GLU A 109 10.02 -6.01 -3.98
C GLU A 109 9.66 -4.66 -4.58
N LEU A 110 8.86 -3.86 -3.88
CA LEU A 110 8.57 -2.49 -4.31
C LEU A 110 9.83 -1.63 -4.24
N ARG A 111 10.67 -1.80 -3.22
CA ARG A 111 11.99 -1.15 -3.16
C ARG A 111 12.83 -1.49 -4.38
N ASN A 112 12.98 -2.77 -4.67
CA ASN A 112 13.80 -3.26 -5.79
C ASN A 112 13.27 -2.72 -7.12
N LEU A 113 11.95 -2.73 -7.32
CA LEU A 113 11.31 -2.08 -8.47
C LEU A 113 11.72 -0.61 -8.61
N TRP A 114 11.71 0.17 -7.52
CA TRP A 114 12.15 1.57 -7.58
C TRP A 114 13.64 1.72 -7.88
N PHE A 115 14.51 0.82 -7.42
CA PHE A 115 15.93 0.85 -7.75
C PHE A 115 16.22 0.44 -9.20
N ASP A 116 15.55 -0.60 -9.68
CA ASP A 116 15.83 -1.22 -10.98
C ASP A 116 15.12 -0.47 -12.13
N HIS A 117 13.95 0.11 -11.84
CA HIS A 117 13.05 0.69 -12.84
C HIS A 117 12.61 2.13 -12.54
N GLY A 118 13.09 2.74 -11.45
CA GLY A 118 12.73 4.11 -11.07
C GLY A 118 13.32 5.21 -11.95
N ASP A 119 14.26 4.91 -12.85
CA ASP A 119 14.72 5.88 -13.84
C ASP A 119 13.64 6.06 -14.93
N ILE A 120 12.99 7.22 -14.90
CA ILE A 120 12.00 7.66 -15.89
C ILE A 120 12.50 7.47 -17.33
N ASP A 121 13.82 7.53 -17.57
CA ASP A 121 14.43 7.29 -18.89
C ASP A 121 14.07 5.93 -19.53
N GLY A 122 13.79 4.90 -18.71
CA GLY A 122 13.39 3.57 -19.16
C GLY A 122 11.89 3.47 -19.53
N LEU A 123 11.08 4.40 -19.02
CA LEU A 123 9.65 4.46 -19.29
C LEU A 123 9.32 5.35 -20.49
N LEU A 124 10.22 6.26 -20.89
CA LEU A 124 10.03 7.13 -22.06
C LEU A 124 9.81 6.31 -23.34
N ASN A 125 8.73 6.59 -24.05
CA ASN A 125 8.36 5.91 -25.29
C ASN A 125 9.18 6.40 -26.50
N THR A 126 10.51 6.31 -26.46
CA THR A 126 11.38 6.79 -27.54
C THR A 126 11.85 5.65 -28.45
N PRO A 127 11.92 5.85 -29.78
CA PRO A 127 12.54 4.89 -30.68
C PRO A 127 13.98 4.56 -30.27
N GLY A 128 14.39 3.30 -30.38
CA GLY A 128 15.70 2.82 -29.92
C GLY A 128 16.93 3.49 -30.57
N TRP A 129 16.74 4.24 -31.65
CA TRP A 129 17.78 5.03 -32.29
C TRP A 129 18.03 6.39 -31.62
N VAL A 130 17.13 6.87 -30.75
CA VAL A 130 17.27 8.15 -30.04
C VAL A 130 18.08 7.92 -28.75
N LYS A 131 19.36 8.31 -28.79
CA LYS A 131 20.29 8.21 -27.65
C LYS A 131 20.47 9.57 -26.97
N GLY A 132 20.50 9.58 -25.63
CA GLY A 132 20.71 10.77 -24.80
C GLY A 132 19.41 11.36 -24.20
N ARG A 133 19.50 11.94 -22.98
CA ARG A 133 18.32 12.46 -22.24
C ARG A 133 17.62 13.60 -22.98
N PHE A 134 18.34 14.65 -23.36
CA PHE A 134 17.78 15.82 -24.07
C PHE A 134 16.96 15.46 -25.33
N PRO A 135 17.49 14.71 -26.31
CA PRO A 135 16.73 14.36 -27.52
C PRO A 135 15.56 13.41 -27.24
N LYS A 136 15.66 12.53 -26.22
CA LYS A 136 14.53 11.70 -25.78
C LYS A 136 13.36 12.55 -25.24
N PHE A 137 13.65 13.49 -24.35
CA PHE A 137 12.64 14.39 -23.79
C PHE A 137 12.00 15.27 -24.86
N ALA A 138 12.80 15.82 -25.79
CA ALA A 138 12.29 16.60 -26.91
C ALA A 138 11.37 15.75 -27.82
N TRP A 139 11.74 14.51 -28.13
CA TRP A 139 10.91 13.60 -28.93
C TRP A 139 9.59 13.27 -28.23
N VAL A 140 9.63 12.97 -26.93
CA VAL A 140 8.43 12.70 -26.14
C VAL A 140 7.55 13.93 -26.06
N ALA A 141 8.11 15.12 -25.82
CA ALA A 141 7.35 16.37 -25.80
C ALA A 141 6.65 16.66 -27.14
N VAL A 142 7.33 16.43 -28.27
CA VAL A 142 6.77 16.59 -29.61
C VAL A 142 5.66 15.57 -29.90
N ASN A 143 5.73 14.38 -29.31
CA ASN A 143 4.79 13.29 -29.58
C ASN A 143 3.77 13.03 -28.46
N ALA A 144 3.82 13.77 -27.34
CA ALA A 144 2.97 13.53 -26.17
C ALA A 144 1.47 13.67 -26.45
N LEU A 145 1.10 14.43 -27.48
CA LEU A 145 -0.28 14.56 -27.96
C LEU A 145 -0.71 13.45 -28.93
N LYS A 146 0.23 12.66 -29.47
CA LYS A 146 -0.02 11.64 -30.52
C LYS A 146 0.31 10.21 -30.09
N ARG A 147 1.14 10.01 -29.05
CA ARG A 147 1.60 8.71 -28.54
C ARG A 147 1.78 8.80 -27.04
N GLU A 148 1.57 7.68 -26.34
CA GLU A 148 1.78 7.58 -24.89
C GLU A 148 3.21 7.98 -24.52
N PRO A 149 3.43 9.03 -23.71
CA PRO A 149 4.76 9.42 -23.24
C PRO A 149 5.47 8.31 -22.46
N LEU A 150 4.72 7.54 -21.69
CA LEU A 150 5.22 6.45 -20.85
C LEU A 150 4.51 5.12 -21.18
N LYS A 151 5.27 4.02 -21.17
CA LYS A 151 4.73 2.67 -21.44
C LYS A 151 3.92 2.16 -20.23
N GLY A 152 2.66 2.55 -20.13
CA GLY A 152 1.78 2.17 -19.00
C GLY A 152 1.63 0.66 -18.82
N GLN A 153 1.69 -0.12 -19.91
CA GLN A 153 1.68 -1.58 -19.85
C GLN A 153 2.94 -2.17 -19.20
N VAL A 154 4.10 -1.55 -19.42
CA VAL A 154 5.37 -1.99 -18.83
C VAL A 154 5.39 -1.71 -17.33
N MET A 155 4.92 -0.52 -16.93
CA MET A 155 4.76 -0.19 -15.50
C MET A 155 3.78 -1.16 -14.81
N ALA A 156 2.64 -1.47 -15.44
CA ALA A 156 1.68 -2.42 -14.91
C ALA A 156 2.31 -3.81 -14.74
N GLN A 157 3.07 -4.27 -15.72
CA GLN A 157 3.79 -5.54 -15.64
C GLN A 157 4.79 -5.56 -14.47
N TRP A 158 5.59 -4.50 -14.31
CA TRP A 158 6.55 -4.41 -13.20
C TRP A 158 5.85 -4.43 -11.84
N VAL A 159 4.76 -3.67 -11.68
CA VAL A 159 3.99 -3.65 -10.44
C VAL A 159 3.36 -5.01 -10.16
N TYR A 160 2.80 -5.67 -11.18
CA TYR A 160 2.25 -7.02 -11.07
C TYR A 160 3.32 -8.02 -10.63
N ASP A 161 4.49 -7.99 -11.26
CA ASP A 161 5.61 -8.87 -10.94
C ASP A 161 6.12 -8.64 -9.52
N ALA A 162 6.15 -7.37 -9.06
CA ALA A 162 6.49 -7.05 -7.67
C ALA A 162 5.47 -7.64 -6.69
N PHE A 163 4.16 -7.54 -6.96
CA PHE A 163 3.14 -8.14 -6.10
C PHE A 163 3.24 -9.68 -6.08
N ARG A 164 3.42 -10.30 -7.24
CA ARG A 164 3.63 -11.75 -7.36
C ARG A 164 4.88 -12.20 -6.60
N ASN A 165 5.97 -11.43 -6.67
CA ASN A 165 7.19 -11.73 -5.93
C ASN A 165 7.00 -11.56 -4.41
N MET A 166 6.19 -10.58 -3.96
CA MET A 166 5.82 -10.45 -2.55
C MET A 166 5.07 -11.70 -2.05
N ASP A 167 4.21 -12.30 -2.88
CA ASP A 167 3.50 -13.53 -2.53
C ASP A 167 4.42 -14.74 -2.39
N GLY A 168 5.49 -14.79 -3.18
CA GLY A 168 6.49 -15.86 -3.12
C GLY A 168 7.44 -15.80 -1.91
N GLN A 169 7.47 -14.69 -1.17
CA GLN A 169 8.23 -14.59 0.09
C GLN A 169 7.52 -15.39 1.18
N GLN A 170 8.23 -15.97 2.14
CA GLN A 170 7.59 -16.58 3.30
C GLN A 170 7.37 -15.56 4.43
N PRO A 171 6.32 -15.70 5.27
CA PRO A 171 6.18 -14.87 6.45
C PRO A 171 7.34 -15.16 7.39
N ALA A 172 7.91 -14.13 8.00
CA ALA A 172 8.98 -14.28 8.98
C ALA A 172 8.57 -13.57 10.27
N PRO A 173 8.46 -14.25 11.42
CA PRO A 173 8.51 -15.71 11.58
C PRO A 173 7.32 -16.40 10.91
N GLU A 174 7.46 -17.69 10.57
CA GLU A 174 6.42 -18.49 9.91
C GLU A 174 5.14 -18.62 10.76
N SER A 175 5.28 -18.54 12.08
CA SER A 175 4.16 -18.57 13.04
C SER A 175 3.26 -17.34 12.97
N LEU A 176 3.72 -16.25 12.35
CA LEU A 176 2.97 -15.01 12.20
C LEU A 176 2.62 -14.81 10.72
N THR A 177 1.47 -15.33 10.30
CA THR A 177 1.04 -15.30 8.89
C THR A 177 0.37 -13.99 8.49
N SER A 178 -0.19 -13.24 9.45
CA SER A 178 -0.78 -11.91 9.25
C SER A 178 -0.34 -10.95 10.34
N LEU A 179 -0.25 -9.65 10.02
CA LEU A 179 -0.04 -8.60 11.00
C LEU A 179 -1.34 -7.98 11.51
N MET A 180 -2.49 -8.40 10.96
CA MET A 180 -3.80 -7.99 11.45
C MET A 180 -4.20 -8.84 12.67
N PRO A 181 -4.68 -8.24 13.77
CA PRO A 181 -5.26 -9.02 14.86
C PRO A 181 -6.49 -9.83 14.43
N GLU A 182 -6.83 -10.85 15.20
CA GLU A 182 -8.12 -11.54 15.06
C GLU A 182 -9.29 -10.54 15.18
N ARG A 183 -10.41 -10.80 14.50
CA ARG A 183 -11.61 -9.93 14.49
C ARG A 183 -11.41 -8.52 13.95
N HIS A 184 -10.27 -8.22 13.33
CA HIS A 184 -9.99 -6.92 12.73
C HIS A 184 -10.01 -6.97 11.22
N LYS A 185 -10.49 -5.87 10.63
CA LYS A 185 -10.47 -5.63 9.20
C LYS A 185 -9.36 -4.65 8.85
N LEU A 186 -8.76 -4.85 7.68
CA LEU A 186 -7.92 -3.88 7.01
C LEU A 186 -8.67 -3.39 5.76
N GLU A 187 -8.87 -2.08 5.65
CA GLU A 187 -9.51 -1.44 4.50
C GLU A 187 -8.51 -0.53 3.78
N LEU A 188 -8.40 -0.71 2.47
CA LEU A 188 -7.61 0.13 1.58
C LEU A 188 -8.53 0.87 0.60
N PHE A 189 -8.36 2.18 0.52
CA PHE A 189 -9.05 3.06 -0.44
C PHE A 189 -8.04 3.67 -1.42
N VAL A 190 -8.12 3.29 -2.69
CA VAL A 190 -7.29 3.86 -3.76
C VAL A 190 -8.14 4.79 -4.61
N THR A 191 -7.79 6.06 -4.62
CA THR A 191 -8.51 7.07 -5.40
C THR A 191 -8.02 7.09 -6.84
N VAL A 192 -8.96 7.19 -7.79
CA VAL A 192 -8.69 7.17 -9.23
C VAL A 192 -9.45 8.32 -9.88
N THR A 193 -8.87 8.88 -10.95
CA THR A 193 -9.51 9.91 -11.77
C THR A 193 -9.87 9.32 -13.13
N ASP A 194 -11.17 9.25 -13.43
CA ASP A 194 -11.72 8.89 -14.73
C ASP A 194 -11.87 10.15 -15.60
N PHE A 195 -11.20 10.12 -16.74
CA PHE A 195 -11.16 11.23 -17.68
C PHE A 195 -12.54 11.57 -18.25
N PHE A 196 -13.35 10.56 -18.57
CA PHE A 196 -14.69 10.76 -19.14
C PHE A 196 -15.70 11.14 -18.06
N GLY A 197 -15.47 10.66 -16.84
CA GLY A 197 -16.35 10.89 -15.70
C GLY A 197 -17.72 10.22 -15.88
N TYR A 198 -18.54 10.33 -14.86
CA TYR A 198 -19.91 9.82 -14.87
C TYR A 198 -20.88 10.88 -14.34
N GLY A 199 -22.05 10.95 -14.99
CA GLY A 199 -23.12 11.85 -14.57
C GLY A 199 -23.77 11.36 -13.28
N ARG A 200 -23.97 12.27 -12.33
CA ARG A 200 -24.72 12.06 -11.11
C ARG A 200 -25.77 13.15 -10.96
N GLN A 201 -27.00 12.75 -10.62
CA GLN A 201 -28.02 13.71 -10.23
C GLN A 201 -27.83 14.12 -8.76
N VAL A 202 -27.74 15.42 -8.52
CA VAL A 202 -27.66 16.00 -7.18
C VAL A 202 -28.99 16.70 -6.88
N PRO A 203 -29.70 16.31 -5.81
CA PRO A 203 -30.92 17.01 -5.42
C PRO A 203 -30.56 18.40 -4.92
N PHE A 204 -31.05 19.44 -5.59
CA PHE A 204 -30.87 20.83 -5.20
C PHE A 204 -32.20 21.44 -4.74
N THR A 205 -33.28 21.22 -5.48
CA THR A 205 -34.67 21.51 -5.06
C THR A 205 -35.64 20.76 -5.98
N ASP A 206 -36.71 20.16 -5.44
CA ASP A 206 -37.78 19.52 -6.22
C ASP A 206 -38.48 20.60 -7.09
N PRO A 207 -38.60 20.48 -8.44
CA PRO A 207 -38.46 19.30 -9.30
C PRO A 207 -37.23 19.27 -10.23
N ASN A 208 -36.17 20.05 -9.94
CA ASN A 208 -35.04 20.23 -10.85
C ASN A 208 -33.73 19.66 -10.26
N PRO A 209 -33.41 18.38 -10.49
CA PRO A 209 -32.09 17.85 -10.17
C PRO A 209 -31.04 18.49 -11.09
N ILE A 210 -29.91 18.89 -10.51
CA ILE A 210 -28.75 19.34 -11.28
C ILE A 210 -27.93 18.09 -11.64
N VAL A 211 -27.49 18.00 -12.90
CA VAL A 211 -26.57 16.96 -13.34
C VAL A 211 -25.15 17.46 -13.12
N ASP A 212 -24.39 16.76 -12.29
CA ASP A 212 -22.97 17.00 -12.04
C ASP A 212 -22.15 15.84 -12.64
N THR A 213 -21.01 16.15 -13.27
CA THR A 213 -20.11 15.13 -13.81
C THR A 213 -19.00 14.87 -12.81
N ARG A 214 -19.00 13.67 -12.21
CA ARG A 214 -17.97 13.23 -11.28
C ARG A 214 -16.89 12.47 -12.01
N HIS A 215 -15.65 12.89 -11.83
CA HIS A 215 -14.47 12.21 -12.37
C HIS A 215 -13.78 11.30 -11.34
N ARG A 216 -14.17 11.37 -10.06
CA ARG A 216 -13.48 10.64 -8.99
C ARG A 216 -14.12 9.28 -8.74
N HIS A 217 -13.30 8.25 -8.77
CA HIS A 217 -13.62 6.89 -8.32
C HIS A 217 -12.79 6.52 -7.09
N VAL A 218 -13.30 5.58 -6.30
CA VAL A 218 -12.60 5.00 -5.15
C VAL A 218 -12.67 3.49 -5.31
N LEU A 219 -11.51 2.86 -5.49
CA LEU A 219 -11.37 1.41 -5.46
C LEU A 219 -11.11 1.00 -4.01
N ALA A 220 -11.92 0.09 -3.49
CA ALA A 220 -11.82 -0.39 -2.12
C ALA A 220 -11.39 -1.86 -2.11
N PHE A 221 -10.46 -2.20 -1.21
CA PHE A 221 -9.96 -3.55 -0.99
C PHE A 221 -9.99 -3.86 0.50
N ARG A 222 -10.30 -5.10 0.85
CA ARG A 222 -10.49 -5.52 2.24
C ARG A 222 -9.76 -6.81 2.58
N TYR A 223 -9.37 -6.90 3.84
CA TYR A 223 -8.85 -8.12 4.45
C TYR A 223 -9.54 -8.31 5.80
N GLY A 224 -10.05 -9.52 6.06
CA GLY A 224 -10.64 -9.91 7.33
C GLY A 224 -10.21 -11.33 7.69
N THR A 225 -9.68 -11.49 8.90
CA THR A 225 -9.21 -12.78 9.41
C THR A 225 -10.36 -13.77 9.67
N ASP A 226 -11.56 -13.27 9.97
CA ASP A 226 -12.68 -14.10 10.42
C ASP A 226 -13.73 -14.41 9.35
N ASP A 227 -13.92 -13.50 8.39
CA ASP A 227 -14.90 -13.65 7.31
C ASP A 227 -14.30 -14.22 6.02
N GLY A 228 -12.97 -14.42 6.01
CA GLY A 228 -12.24 -14.94 4.85
C GLY A 228 -12.17 -13.98 3.68
N GLU A 229 -12.54 -12.71 3.86
CA GLU A 229 -12.40 -11.66 2.85
C GLU A 229 -10.91 -11.35 2.68
N ASP A 230 -10.35 -11.58 1.49
CA ASP A 230 -8.93 -11.38 1.22
C ASP A 230 -8.69 -10.84 -0.20
N ASP A 231 -8.74 -9.51 -0.31
CA ASP A 231 -8.42 -8.80 -1.54
C ASP A 231 -6.90 -8.55 -1.73
N PHE A 232 -6.05 -9.13 -0.88
CA PHE A 232 -4.60 -8.93 -0.92
C PHE A 232 -3.79 -10.18 -1.27
N GLY A 233 -4.46 -11.32 -1.44
CA GLY A 233 -3.87 -12.56 -1.92
C GLY A 233 -3.43 -12.53 -3.40
N GLU A 234 -2.91 -13.66 -3.86
CA GLU A 234 -2.36 -13.82 -5.22
C GLU A 234 -3.40 -13.59 -6.32
N ASP A 235 -4.63 -14.09 -6.12
CA ASP A 235 -5.75 -13.96 -7.07
C ASP A 235 -6.16 -12.50 -7.33
N SER A 236 -5.90 -11.62 -6.35
CA SER A 236 -6.26 -10.20 -6.41
C SER A 236 -5.17 -9.32 -7.02
N ASN A 237 -3.98 -9.87 -7.33
CA ASN A 237 -2.86 -9.11 -7.89
C ASN A 237 -3.21 -8.34 -9.17
N GLY A 238 -4.10 -8.87 -10.01
CA GLY A 238 -4.59 -8.16 -11.20
C GLY A 238 -5.37 -6.89 -10.84
N ALA A 239 -6.30 -6.98 -9.88
CA ALA A 239 -7.10 -5.84 -9.43
C ALA A 239 -6.25 -4.79 -8.68
N LEU A 240 -5.32 -5.24 -7.83
CA LEU A 240 -4.35 -4.38 -7.17
C LEU A 240 -3.44 -3.66 -8.17
N THR A 241 -2.98 -4.36 -9.21
CA THR A 241 -2.16 -3.77 -10.28
C THR A 241 -2.95 -2.72 -11.06
N PHE A 242 -4.21 -3.03 -11.39
CA PHE A 242 -5.10 -2.07 -12.03
C PHE A 242 -5.26 -0.81 -11.18
N ALA A 243 -5.51 -0.94 -9.88
CA ALA A 243 -5.61 0.19 -8.96
C ALA A 243 -4.30 0.99 -8.88
N ALA A 244 -3.16 0.32 -8.74
CA ALA A 244 -1.82 0.92 -8.68
C ALA A 244 -1.47 1.71 -9.95
N ARG A 245 -1.79 1.16 -11.12
CA ARG A 245 -1.61 1.84 -12.41
C ARG A 245 -2.53 3.05 -12.51
N THR A 246 -3.84 2.85 -12.38
CA THR A 246 -4.85 3.89 -12.66
C THR A 246 -4.74 5.08 -11.71
N THR A 247 -4.43 4.84 -10.43
CA THR A 247 -4.21 5.94 -9.48
C THR A 247 -2.99 6.79 -9.83
N SER A 248 -1.92 6.17 -10.37
CA SER A 248 -0.65 6.81 -10.70
C SER A 248 -0.58 7.38 -12.12
N CYS A 249 -1.61 7.16 -12.94
CA CYS A 249 -1.72 7.78 -14.25
C CYS A 249 -1.96 9.30 -14.12
N ILE A 250 -1.05 10.11 -14.69
CA ILE A 250 -1.23 11.56 -14.82
C ILE A 250 -1.91 11.83 -16.18
N PRO A 251 -3.06 12.51 -16.23
CA PRO A 251 -3.68 12.93 -17.49
C PRO A 251 -2.68 13.72 -18.34
N GLY A 252 -2.41 13.26 -19.56
CA GLY A 252 -1.42 13.83 -20.48
C GLY A 252 -0.07 13.09 -20.54
N VAL A 253 0.19 12.15 -19.63
CA VAL A 253 1.38 11.26 -19.62
C VAL A 253 1.02 9.81 -19.94
N PHE A 254 -0.24 9.44 -19.76
CA PHE A 254 -0.85 8.18 -20.18
C PHE A 254 -2.24 8.50 -20.76
N PRO A 255 -2.64 8.01 -21.95
CA PRO A 255 -4.02 8.10 -22.37
C PRO A 255 -4.92 7.21 -21.48
N PRO A 256 -6.22 7.51 -21.38
CA PRO A 256 -7.18 6.71 -20.62
C PRO A 256 -7.24 5.25 -21.09
#